data_AF-A0A960H619-F1
#
_entry.id   AF-A0A960H619-F1
#
_cell.length_a   1.000
_cell.length_b   1.000
_cell.length_c   1.000
_cell.angle_alpha   90.00
_cell.angle_beta   90.00
_cell.angle_gamma   90.00
#
_symmetry.space_group_name_H-M   'P 1'
#
loop_
_entity.id
_entity.type
_entity.pdbx_description
1 polymer ?
#
loop_
_entity_poly.entity_id
_entity_poly.type
_entity_poly.pdbx_seq_one_letter_code
_entity_poly.pdbx_strand_id
1 'polypeptide(L)'
;MADLPSEWTHTPHKILQFRPGFQIADLDTDSSPGYTGGKDGSPDVQAERNERFAGLQEMLYANGKAGDKRTLLLVLQGMDTAGKGGIVKHVVGAGNPMGIHYTGFGVPTEEERAHHYLWRIRKALPAGGHV
;
A
#
# COMPACT_ATOMS: atom_id res chain seq x y z
N MET A 1 19.89 0.95 -11.21
CA MET A 1 20.03 0.51 -9.81
C MET A 1 18.65 0.39 -9.21
N ALA A 2 18.38 -0.63 -8.40
CA ALA A 2 17.12 -0.71 -7.67
C ALA A 2 17.07 0.45 -6.65
N ASP A 3 15.98 1.21 -6.63
CA ASP A 3 15.67 2.24 -5.62
C ASP A 3 15.23 1.53 -4.33
N LEU A 4 16.17 0.85 -3.70
CA LEU A 4 15.98 0.11 -2.45
C LEU A 4 17.20 0.29 -1.52
N PRO A 5 16.97 0.38 -0.20
CA PRO A 5 18.02 0.36 0.80
C PRO A 5 18.88 -0.90 0.71
N SER A 6 20.12 -0.80 1.19
CA SER A 6 21.13 -1.88 1.11
C SER A 6 20.72 -3.18 1.82
N GLU A 7 19.83 -3.05 2.80
CA GLU A 7 19.23 -4.10 3.61
C GLU A 7 18.27 -4.98 2.82
N TRP A 8 17.84 -4.54 1.62
CA TRP A 8 17.03 -5.33 0.72
C TRP A 8 17.90 -6.08 -0.29
N THR A 9 18.02 -7.39 -0.08
CA THR A 9 18.72 -8.29 -1.02
C THR A 9 17.93 -8.50 -2.31
N HIS A 10 16.61 -8.32 -2.27
CA HIS A 10 15.70 -8.54 -3.38
C HIS A 10 14.56 -7.52 -3.36
N THR A 11 13.97 -7.26 -4.53
CA THR A 11 12.81 -6.37 -4.64
C THR A 11 11.54 -7.01 -4.03
N PRO A 12 10.85 -6.36 -3.07
CA PRO A 12 9.70 -6.93 -2.38
C PRO A 12 8.59 -7.44 -3.32
N HIS A 13 8.25 -6.66 -4.36
CA HIS A 13 7.19 -7.00 -5.31
C HIS A 13 7.50 -8.23 -6.17
N LYS A 14 8.74 -8.74 -6.19
CA LYS A 14 9.10 -9.99 -6.90
C LYS A 14 9.08 -11.21 -6.00
N ILE A 15 9.52 -11.05 -4.75
CA ILE A 15 9.65 -12.14 -3.78
C ILE A 15 8.34 -12.43 -3.04
N LEU A 16 7.52 -11.39 -2.80
CA LEU A 16 6.21 -11.51 -2.15
C LEU A 16 5.07 -11.66 -3.17
N GLN A 17 5.38 -11.78 -4.46
CA GLN A 17 4.36 -11.93 -5.50
C GLN A 17 3.69 -13.29 -5.38
N PHE A 18 2.36 -13.29 -5.28
CA PHE A 18 1.59 -14.52 -5.45
C PHE A 18 1.84 -15.12 -6.84
N ARG A 19 2.06 -16.43 -6.90
CA ARG A 19 2.18 -17.19 -8.15
C ARG A 19 1.18 -18.33 -8.16
N PRO A 20 0.64 -18.71 -9.33
CA PRO A 20 -0.21 -19.90 -9.44
C PRO A 20 0.46 -21.13 -8.78
N GLY A 21 -0.30 -21.83 -7.95
CA GLY A 21 0.19 -22.98 -7.17
C GLY A 21 0.67 -22.65 -5.76
N PHE A 22 0.85 -21.37 -5.39
CA PHE A 22 1.15 -20.97 -4.02
C PHE A 22 0.04 -21.39 -3.06
N GLN A 23 0.42 -22.04 -1.95
CA GLN A 23 -0.47 -22.30 -0.83
C GLN A 23 -0.14 -21.32 0.30
N ILE A 24 -1.17 -20.73 0.90
CA ILE A 24 -1.00 -19.82 2.04
C ILE A 24 -0.36 -20.56 3.23
N ALA A 25 -0.67 -21.86 3.39
CA ALA A 25 -0.13 -22.70 4.45
C ALA A 25 1.39 -22.88 4.39
N ASP A 26 2.02 -22.65 3.23
CA ASP A 26 3.47 -22.78 3.05
C ASP A 26 4.23 -21.49 3.39
N LEU A 27 3.51 -20.40 3.72
CA LEU A 27 4.12 -19.13 4.07
C LEU A 27 4.56 -19.13 5.53
N ASP A 28 5.86 -18.99 5.75
CA ASP A 28 6.40 -18.69 7.08
C ASP A 28 6.07 -17.25 7.48
N THR A 29 5.14 -17.08 8.40
CA THR A 29 4.65 -15.78 8.87
C THR A 29 5.63 -15.03 9.75
N ASP A 30 6.67 -15.70 10.26
CA ASP A 30 7.72 -15.09 11.08
C ASP A 30 8.94 -14.67 10.24
N SER A 31 8.94 -14.99 8.95
CA SER A 31 10.03 -14.65 8.03
C SER A 31 10.03 -13.16 7.62
N SER A 32 11.21 -12.67 7.20
CA SER A 32 11.39 -11.35 6.58
C SER A 32 11.98 -11.47 5.16
N PRO A 33 11.24 -12.03 4.19
CA PRO A 33 11.80 -12.38 2.88
C PRO A 33 12.46 -11.19 2.20
N GLY A 34 13.72 -11.37 1.79
CA GLY A 34 14.50 -10.36 1.07
C GLY A 34 15.04 -9.21 1.90
N TYR A 35 14.74 -9.14 3.20
CA TYR A 35 15.21 -8.09 4.11
C TYR A 35 16.19 -8.65 5.16
N THR A 36 17.36 -8.03 5.28
CA THR A 36 18.44 -8.48 6.18
C THR A 36 18.75 -7.50 7.31
N GLY A 37 18.06 -6.35 7.40
CA GLY A 37 18.35 -5.29 8.37
C GLY A 37 17.91 -5.58 9.82
N GLY A 38 17.22 -6.69 10.06
CA GLY A 38 16.72 -7.06 11.39
C GLY A 38 15.76 -6.02 11.99
N LYS A 39 15.44 -6.17 13.29
CA LYS A 39 14.54 -5.22 13.98
C LYS A 39 15.20 -3.86 14.21
N ASP A 40 16.49 -3.85 14.51
CA ASP A 40 17.21 -2.65 14.95
C ASP A 40 17.48 -1.66 13.80
N GLY A 41 17.67 -2.15 12.56
CA GLY A 41 17.82 -1.30 11.36
C GLY A 41 16.49 -0.90 10.70
N SER A 42 15.37 -1.45 11.16
CA SER A 42 14.05 -1.21 10.55
C SER A 42 13.53 0.24 10.68
N PRO A 43 13.82 1.01 11.76
CA PRO A 43 13.33 2.39 11.88
C PRO A 43 13.95 3.34 10.84
N ASP A 44 15.26 3.25 10.60
CA ASP A 44 15.97 4.12 9.66
C ASP A 44 15.54 3.83 8.22
N VAL A 45 15.48 2.54 7.87
CA VAL A 45 14.93 2.08 6.59
C VAL A 45 13.50 2.57 6.40
N GLN A 46 12.65 2.48 7.44
CA GLN A 46 11.27 2.96 7.37
C GLN A 46 11.20 4.47 7.14
N ALA A 47 12.02 5.26 7.84
CA ALA A 47 12.06 6.71 7.68
C ALA A 47 12.47 7.12 6.27
N GLU A 48 13.54 6.52 5.74
CA GLU A 48 14.00 6.74 4.35
C GLU A 48 12.90 6.38 3.34
N ARG A 49 12.24 5.22 3.53
CA ARG A 49 11.18 4.78 2.62
C ARG A 49 9.95 5.68 2.67
N ASN A 50 9.63 6.21 3.83
CA ASN A 50 8.54 7.16 4.02
C ASN A 50 8.81 8.47 3.30
N GLU A 51 10.01 9.03 3.42
CA GLU A 51 10.42 10.24 2.69
C GLU A 51 10.36 10.00 1.17
N ARG A 52 10.86 8.84 0.72
CA ARG A 52 10.80 8.47 -0.69
C ARG A 52 9.38 8.35 -1.21
N PHE A 53 8.48 7.73 -0.44
CA PHE A 53 7.06 7.64 -0.78
C PHE A 53 6.42 9.02 -0.85
N ALA A 54 6.67 9.90 0.13
CA ALA A 54 6.13 11.25 0.17
C ALA A 54 6.50 12.05 -1.08
N GLY A 55 7.77 12.04 -1.48
CA GLY A 55 8.23 12.74 -2.69
C GLY A 55 7.60 12.19 -3.97
N LEU A 56 7.48 10.87 -4.10
CA LEU A 56 6.83 10.25 -5.27
C LEU A 56 5.33 10.55 -5.32
N GLN A 57 4.66 10.54 -4.17
CA GLN A 57 3.24 10.87 -4.06
C GLN A 57 2.99 12.34 -4.41
N GLU A 58 3.85 13.26 -3.97
CA GLU A 58 3.77 14.66 -4.35
C GLU A 58 3.93 14.85 -5.86
N MET A 59 4.89 14.16 -6.49
CA MET A 59 5.05 14.18 -7.95
C MET A 59 3.81 13.62 -8.68
N LEU A 60 3.22 12.53 -8.17
CA LEU A 60 1.98 11.97 -8.73
C LEU A 60 0.86 13.01 -8.67
N TYR A 61 0.69 13.67 -7.53
CA TYR A 61 -0.34 14.69 -7.32
C TYR A 61 -0.14 15.92 -8.22
N ALA A 62 1.09 16.45 -8.31
CA ALA A 62 1.42 17.56 -9.18
C ALA A 62 1.15 17.24 -10.66
N ASN A 63 1.55 16.05 -11.12
CA ASN A 63 1.27 15.60 -12.49
C ASN A 63 -0.24 15.49 -12.75
N GLY A 64 -1.02 15.00 -11.78
CA GLY A 64 -2.48 14.96 -11.87
C GLY A 64 -3.11 16.34 -12.06
N LYS A 65 -2.60 17.37 -11.39
CA LYS A 65 -3.03 18.77 -11.59
C LYS A 65 -2.67 19.30 -12.98
N ALA A 66 -1.59 18.81 -13.58
CA ALA A 66 -1.19 19.12 -14.95
C ALA A 66 -1.93 18.30 -16.02
N GLY A 67 -2.90 17.47 -15.62
CA GLY A 67 -3.77 16.72 -16.54
C GLY A 67 -3.41 15.25 -16.73
N ASP A 68 -2.34 14.76 -16.09
CA ASP A 68 -1.99 13.34 -16.06
C ASP A 68 -3.12 12.52 -15.40
N LYS A 69 -3.33 11.30 -15.90
CA LYS A 69 -4.39 10.38 -15.46
C LYS A 69 -3.89 9.21 -14.63
N ARG A 70 -2.57 9.09 -14.43
CA ARG A 70 -1.99 8.04 -13.57
C ARG A 70 -2.54 8.16 -12.15
N THR A 71 -2.84 7.01 -11.56
CA THR A 71 -3.31 6.85 -10.19
C THR A 71 -2.63 5.63 -9.57
N LEU A 72 -2.64 5.57 -8.24
CA LEU A 72 -2.20 4.39 -7.50
C LEU A 72 -3.37 3.90 -6.65
N LEU A 73 -3.66 2.61 -6.64
CA LEU A 73 -4.66 2.02 -5.74
C LEU A 73 -3.96 1.02 -4.82
N LEU A 74 -3.94 1.29 -3.52
CA LEU A 74 -3.43 0.37 -2.51
C LEU A 74 -4.59 -0.38 -1.85
N VAL A 75 -4.65 -1.70 -2.04
CA VAL A 75 -5.64 -2.57 -1.39
C VAL A 75 -4.98 -3.33 -0.24
N LEU A 76 -5.46 -3.09 0.99
CA LEU A 76 -5.01 -3.81 2.18
C LEU A 76 -6.08 -4.82 2.61
N GLN A 77 -5.73 -6.10 2.65
CA GLN A 77 -6.58 -7.19 3.10
C GLN A 77 -5.82 -8.08 4.08
N GLY A 78 -6.54 -8.66 5.02
CA GLY A 78 -6.00 -9.48 6.09
C GLY A 78 -7.01 -9.62 7.23
N MET A 79 -6.77 -10.57 8.12
CA MET A 79 -7.64 -10.79 9.29
C MET A 79 -7.65 -9.57 10.23
N ASP A 80 -8.59 -9.57 11.17
CA ASP A 80 -8.50 -8.64 12.31
C ASP A 80 -7.17 -8.86 13.04
N THR A 81 -6.67 -7.78 13.66
CA THR A 81 -5.33 -7.70 14.28
C THR A 81 -4.11 -7.94 13.37
N ALA A 82 -4.28 -8.18 12.06
CA ALA A 82 -3.18 -8.32 11.11
C ALA A 82 -2.38 -7.03 10.81
N GLY A 83 -2.59 -5.94 11.58
CA GLY A 83 -1.78 -4.72 11.46
C GLY A 83 -2.15 -3.75 10.32
N LYS A 84 -3.25 -3.98 9.60
CA LYS A 84 -3.71 -3.11 8.49
C LYS A 84 -3.74 -1.63 8.86
N GLY A 85 -4.31 -1.29 10.02
CA GLY A 85 -4.38 0.09 10.52
C GLY A 85 -3.01 0.70 10.82
N GLY A 86 -2.06 -0.11 11.28
CA GLY A 86 -0.67 0.32 11.50
C GLY A 86 0.01 0.70 10.18
N ILE A 87 -0.15 -0.12 9.14
CA ILE A 87 0.39 0.17 7.80
C ILE A 87 -0.14 1.51 7.28
N VAL A 88 -1.45 1.76 7.40
CA VAL A 88 -2.06 3.04 6.99
C VAL A 88 -1.45 4.20 7.79
N LYS A 89 -1.38 4.08 9.11
CA LYS A 89 -0.85 5.14 9.96
C LYS A 89 0.61 5.49 9.65
N HIS A 90 1.46 4.49 9.44
CA HIS A 90 2.91 4.68 9.34
C HIS A 90 3.42 4.92 7.92
N VAL A 91 2.76 4.37 6.89
CA VAL A 91 3.20 4.51 5.49
C VAL A 91 2.37 5.55 4.76
N VAL A 92 1.04 5.37 4.75
CA VAL A 92 0.13 6.29 4.06
C VAL A 92 0.17 7.68 4.72
N GLY A 93 0.34 7.73 6.04
CA GLY A 93 0.51 8.98 6.79
C GLY A 93 1.77 9.79 6.46
N ALA A 94 2.73 9.23 5.73
CA ALA A 94 3.93 9.97 5.32
C ALA A 94 3.70 10.88 4.09
N GLY A 95 2.68 10.60 3.28
CA GLY A 95 2.37 11.40 2.09
C GLY A 95 1.48 12.61 2.40
N ASN A 96 1.25 13.45 1.39
CA ASN A 96 0.38 14.61 1.52
C ASN A 96 -1.10 14.17 1.61
N PRO A 97 -1.82 14.49 2.69
CA PRO A 97 -3.21 14.08 2.87
C PRO A 97 -4.15 14.59 1.77
N MET A 98 -3.81 15.69 1.08
CA MET A 98 -4.60 16.21 -0.03
C MET A 98 -4.58 15.31 -1.28
N GLY A 99 -3.56 14.47 -1.44
CA GLY A 99 -3.41 13.57 -2.59
C GLY A 99 -3.67 12.10 -2.26
N ILE A 100 -4.18 11.81 -1.07
CA ILE A 100 -4.42 10.45 -0.57
C ILE A 100 -5.89 10.31 -0.19
N HIS A 101 -6.57 9.30 -0.72
CA HIS A 101 -7.94 8.95 -0.34
C HIS A 101 -7.98 7.59 0.34
N TYR A 102 -8.32 7.59 1.62
CA TYR A 102 -8.50 6.36 2.40
C TYR A 102 -9.98 6.01 2.53
N THR A 103 -10.33 4.76 2.18
CA THR A 103 -11.69 4.22 2.39
C THR A 103 -11.63 2.92 3.17
N GLY A 104 -12.24 2.92 4.36
CA GLY A 104 -12.47 1.71 5.16
C GLY A 104 -13.79 1.05 4.79
N PHE A 105 -13.74 -0.23 4.44
CA PHE A 105 -14.91 -0.99 4.01
C PHE A 105 -15.43 -1.88 5.13
N GLY A 106 -16.44 -1.40 5.87
CA GLY A 106 -17.16 -2.18 6.88
C GLY A 106 -18.33 -2.99 6.31
N VAL A 107 -19.20 -3.48 7.19
CA VAL A 107 -20.45 -4.15 6.82
C VAL A 107 -21.26 -3.26 5.86
N PRO A 108 -21.78 -3.79 4.73
CA PRO A 108 -22.55 -2.99 3.80
C PRO A 108 -23.78 -2.33 4.43
N THR A 109 -24.11 -1.12 3.99
CA THR A 109 -25.38 -0.47 4.34
C THR A 109 -26.55 -1.08 3.55
N GLU A 110 -27.78 -0.70 3.88
CA GLU A 110 -28.97 -1.16 3.13
C GLU A 110 -28.94 -0.69 1.67
N GLU A 111 -28.57 0.57 1.44
CA GLU A 111 -28.39 1.12 0.10
C GLU A 111 -27.31 0.34 -0.67
N GLU A 112 -26.15 0.08 -0.05
CA GLU A 112 -25.08 -0.67 -0.71
C GLU A 112 -25.49 -2.10 -1.06
N ARG A 113 -26.31 -2.75 -0.23
CA ARG A 113 -26.89 -4.08 -0.51
C ARG A 113 -27.88 -4.08 -1.68
N ALA A 114 -28.54 -2.96 -1.94
CA ALA A 114 -29.48 -2.82 -3.06
C ALA A 114 -28.75 -2.68 -4.41
N HIS A 115 -27.44 -2.50 -4.42
CA HIS A 115 -26.61 -2.41 -5.62
C HIS A 115 -25.69 -3.64 -5.79
N HIS A 116 -25.12 -3.77 -6.99
CA HIS A 116 -24.04 -4.73 -7.24
C HIS A 116 -22.86 -4.45 -6.29
N TYR A 117 -22.22 -5.49 -5.72
CA TYR A 117 -21.19 -5.34 -4.68
C TYR A 117 -20.02 -4.42 -5.05
N LEU A 118 -19.65 -4.34 -6.34
CA LEU A 118 -18.61 -3.42 -6.83
C LEU A 118 -19.03 -1.95 -6.86
N TRP A 119 -20.30 -1.61 -6.68
CA TRP A 119 -20.78 -0.23 -6.74
C TRP A 119 -20.09 0.66 -5.69
N ARG A 120 -20.08 0.24 -4.42
CA ARG A 120 -19.36 0.97 -3.35
C ARG A 120 -17.85 1.03 -3.57
N ILE A 121 -17.27 -0.02 -4.17
CA ILE A 121 -15.83 -0.07 -4.46
C ILE A 121 -15.47 0.91 -5.58
N ARG A 122 -16.26 0.95 -6.66
CA ARG A 122 -16.04 1.85 -7.79
C ARG A 122 -16.15 3.32 -7.38
N LYS A 123 -17.03 3.65 -6.43
CA LYS A 123 -17.16 5.01 -5.88
C LYS A 123 -15.91 5.48 -5.12
N ALA A 124 -15.10 4.55 -4.62
CA ALA A 124 -13.90 4.84 -3.84
C ALA A 124 -12.60 4.77 -4.66
N LEU A 125 -12.68 4.59 -5.98
CA LEU A 125 -11.49 4.55 -6.82
C LEU A 125 -10.79 5.91 -6.84
N PRO A 126 -9.44 5.95 -6.81
CA PRO A 126 -8.69 7.20 -6.83
C PRO A 126 -8.86 7.91 -8.18
N ALA A 127 -8.95 9.23 -8.12
CA ALA A 127 -8.91 10.10 -9.30
C ALA A 127 -7.46 10.34 -9.76
N GLY A 128 -7.28 10.85 -10.98
CA GLY A 128 -5.97 11.22 -11.54
C GLY A 128 -5.09 11.98 -10.52
N GLY A 129 -3.85 11.53 -10.33
CA GLY A 129 -2.90 12.11 -9.37
C GLY A 129 -3.09 11.71 -7.91
N HIS A 130 -4.04 10.82 -7.59
CA HIS A 130 -4.29 10.37 -6.22
C HIS A 130 -3.81 8.95 -5.97
N VAL A 131 -3.54 8.68 -4.69
CA VAL A 131 -3.33 7.35 -4.11
C VAL A 131 -4.57 6.93 -3.34
#